data_AF-A0A2V4I4B3-F1
#
_entry.id   AF-A0A2V4I4B3-F1
#
_cell.length_a   1.000
_cell.length_b   1.000
_cell.length_c   1.000
_cell.angle_alpha   90.00
_cell.angle_beta   90.00
_cell.angle_gamma   90.00
#
_symmetry.space_group_name_H-M   'P 1'
#
loop_
_entity.id
_entity.type
_entity.pdbx_description
1 polymer ?
#
loop_
_entity_poly.entity_id
_entity_poly.type
_entity_poly.pdbx_seq_one_letter_code
_entity_poly.pdbx_strand_id
1 'polypeptide(L)'
;MLHAILAALLLGAVPLADAAGQQRPLTTAPGAPGTPTPTPYPQITPSTPPKAGANRPGAPLLPPMPVPGPPKDQPLPGLNQDSPKPPPKRD
;
A
#
# COMPACT_ATOMS: atom_id res chain seq x y z
N MET A 1 -54.21 35.97 48.43
CA MET A 1 -53.81 36.82 47.29
C MET A 1 -52.33 36.67 46.96
N LEU A 2 -51.41 36.93 47.91
CA LEU A 2 -49.96 36.79 47.69
C LEU A 2 -49.53 35.42 47.12
N HIS A 3 -50.02 34.32 47.71
CA HIS A 3 -49.70 32.96 47.23
C HIS A 3 -50.18 32.69 45.80
N ALA A 4 -51.32 33.25 45.40
CA ALA A 4 -51.85 33.11 44.04
C ALA A 4 -51.01 33.89 43.03
N ILE A 5 -50.52 35.07 43.42
CA ILE A 5 -49.63 35.89 42.60
C ILE A 5 -48.27 35.19 42.41
N LEU A 6 -47.71 34.62 43.47
CA LEU A 6 -46.46 33.85 43.39
C LEU A 6 -46.61 32.61 42.50
N ALA A 7 -47.71 31.88 42.63
CA ALA A 7 -47.98 30.71 41.78
C ALA A 7 -48.12 31.10 40.30
N ALA A 8 -48.81 32.19 39.99
CA ALA A 8 -48.94 32.70 38.62
C ALA A 8 -47.59 33.15 38.04
N LEU A 9 -46.75 33.80 38.84
CA LEU A 9 -45.42 34.26 38.42
C LEU A 9 -44.49 33.06 38.13
N LEU A 10 -44.49 32.05 39.00
CA LEU A 10 -43.70 30.83 38.82
C LEU A 10 -44.14 30.08 37.57
N LEU A 11 -45.45 29.92 37.34
CA LEU A 11 -45.96 29.18 36.18
C LEU A 11 -45.69 29.93 34.85
N GLY A 12 -45.73 31.26 34.86
CA GLY A 12 -45.46 32.09 33.69
C GLY A 12 -43.97 32.27 33.34
N ALA A 13 -43.07 32.09 34.30
CA ALA A 13 -41.62 32.28 34.10
C ALA A 13 -40.90 31.03 33.56
N VAL A 14 -41.44 29.82 33.76
CA VAL A 14 -40.86 28.56 33.29
C VAL A 14 -40.62 28.50 31.76
N PRO A 15 -41.51 28.97 30.86
CA PRO A 15 -41.31 28.83 29.42
C PRO A 15 -40.19 29.71 28.84
N LEU A 16 -39.65 30.70 29.57
CA LEU A 16 -38.57 31.55 29.05
C LEU A 16 -37.19 30.88 29.09
N ALA A 17 -37.01 29.80 29.87
CA ALA A 17 -35.73 29.12 29.99
C ALA A 17 -35.40 28.23 28.78
N ASP A 18 -36.41 27.78 28.02
CA ASP A 18 -36.24 26.81 26.93
C ASP A 18 -35.67 27.43 25.65
N ALA A 19 -35.85 28.74 25.46
CA ALA A 19 -35.37 29.45 24.27
C ALA A 19 -33.87 29.84 24.31
N ALA A 20 -33.24 29.82 25.50
CA ALA A 20 -31.83 30.21 25.67
C ALA A 20 -30.85 29.02 25.75
N GLY A 21 -31.36 27.80 25.96
CA GLY A 21 -30.54 26.61 26.28
C GLY A 21 -30.20 25.70 25.09
N GLN A 22 -30.81 25.88 23.93
CA GLN A 22 -30.46 25.10 22.75
C GLN A 22 -29.17 25.67 22.13
N GLN A 23 -28.03 25.34 22.75
CA GLN A 23 -26.72 25.48 22.12
C GLN A 23 -26.73 24.62 20.85
N ARG A 24 -27.04 25.24 19.71
CA ARG A 24 -26.92 24.58 18.41
C ARG A 24 -25.49 24.05 18.29
N PRO A 25 -25.28 22.76 18.00
CA PRO A 25 -23.94 22.24 17.74
C PRO A 25 -23.31 23.07 16.61
N LEU A 26 -22.19 23.73 16.88
CA LEU A 26 -21.40 24.45 15.86
C LEU A 26 -20.67 23.50 14.90
N THR A 27 -21.02 22.21 14.91
CA THR A 27 -20.42 21.21 14.05
C THR A 27 -20.86 21.48 12.63
N THR A 28 -20.02 22.13 11.85
CA THR A 28 -20.15 22.17 10.39
C THR A 28 -20.11 20.72 9.91
N ALA A 29 -21.22 20.22 9.37
CA ALA A 29 -21.23 18.92 8.72
C ALA A 29 -20.12 18.91 7.65
N PRO A 30 -19.27 17.87 7.60
CA PRO A 30 -18.29 17.74 6.52
C PRO A 30 -19.01 17.83 5.16
N GLY A 31 -18.68 18.85 4.35
CA GLY A 31 -19.31 19.08 3.05
C GLY A 31 -20.57 19.96 3.06
N ALA A 32 -20.77 20.83 4.06
CA ALA A 32 -21.83 21.82 4.02
C ALA A 32 -21.80 22.65 2.71
N PRO A 33 -22.95 22.98 2.09
CA PRO A 33 -22.99 23.73 0.84
C PRO A 33 -22.18 25.03 0.96
N GLY A 34 -21.22 25.22 0.06
CA GLY A 34 -20.32 26.39 0.05
C GLY A 34 -19.03 26.23 0.88
N THR A 35 -18.81 25.11 1.56
CA THR A 35 -17.50 24.80 2.14
C THR A 35 -16.57 24.19 1.08
N PRO A 36 -15.34 24.70 0.89
CA PRO A 36 -14.42 24.12 -0.07
C PRO A 36 -14.05 22.69 0.34
N THR A 37 -14.32 21.72 -0.52
CA THR A 37 -13.78 20.37 -0.35
C THR A 37 -12.26 20.44 -0.50
N PRO A 38 -11.45 19.90 0.44
CA PRO A 38 -10.01 19.86 0.28
C PRO A 38 -9.65 19.15 -1.03
N THR A 39 -8.92 19.83 -1.91
CA THR A 39 -8.41 19.21 -3.13
C THR A 39 -7.42 18.12 -2.75
N PRO A 40 -7.50 16.90 -3.33
CA PRO A 40 -6.55 15.85 -3.05
C PRO A 40 -5.11 16.29 -3.33
N TYR A 41 -4.18 15.81 -2.51
CA TYR A 41 -2.75 15.97 -2.79
C TYR A 41 -2.38 15.27 -4.11
N PRO A 42 -1.30 15.72 -4.79
CA PRO A 42 -0.79 15.01 -5.95
C PRO A 42 -0.44 13.57 -5.57
N GLN A 43 -0.97 12.60 -6.33
CA GLN A 43 -0.61 11.20 -6.21
C GLN A 43 0.79 11.00 -6.77
N ILE A 44 1.81 10.94 -5.90
CA ILE A 44 3.16 10.59 -6.31
C ILE A 44 3.18 9.09 -6.55
N THR A 45 3.21 8.68 -7.82
CA THR A 45 3.54 7.28 -8.15
C THR A 45 5.04 7.11 -7.94
N PRO A 46 5.50 6.26 -7.01
CA PRO A 46 6.93 6.02 -6.86
C PRO A 46 7.50 5.45 -8.16
N SER A 47 8.69 5.92 -8.54
CA SER A 47 9.37 5.43 -9.73
C SER A 47 9.53 3.93 -9.62
N THR A 48 8.93 3.19 -10.55
CA THR A 48 9.12 1.74 -10.62
C THR A 48 10.60 1.49 -10.93
N PRO A 49 11.26 0.56 -10.21
CA PRO A 49 12.62 0.16 -10.57
C PRO A 49 12.66 -0.24 -12.05
N PRO A 50 13.71 0.17 -12.80
CA PRO A 50 13.83 -0.17 -14.21
C PRO A 50 13.76 -1.68 -14.37
N LYS A 51 12.94 -2.12 -15.32
CA LYS A 51 12.69 -3.54 -15.52
C LYS A 51 13.93 -4.18 -16.13
N ALA A 52 14.53 -5.07 -15.36
CA ALA A 52 15.66 -5.88 -15.74
C ALA A 52 15.40 -6.75 -16.99
N GLY A 53 16.32 -6.70 -17.97
CA GLY A 53 16.32 -7.61 -19.13
C GLY A 53 15.11 -7.49 -20.06
N ALA A 54 14.77 -8.60 -20.75
CA ALA A 54 13.71 -8.71 -21.77
C ALA A 54 12.28 -8.64 -21.21
N ASN A 55 12.01 -7.71 -20.30
CA ASN A 55 10.67 -7.41 -19.79
C ASN A 55 10.02 -8.54 -18.95
N ARG A 56 10.82 -9.46 -18.38
CA ARG A 56 10.33 -10.53 -17.49
C ARG A 56 10.44 -10.12 -16.01
N PRO A 57 9.38 -10.28 -15.20
CA PRO A 57 9.45 -10.02 -13.77
C PRO A 57 10.47 -10.96 -13.10
N GLY A 58 11.32 -10.42 -12.22
CA GLY A 58 12.33 -11.17 -11.47
C GLY A 58 13.67 -11.40 -12.20
N ALA A 59 13.85 -10.91 -13.42
CA ALA A 59 15.15 -10.97 -14.08
C ALA A 59 16.18 -10.05 -13.40
N PRO A 60 17.48 -10.37 -13.45
CA PRO A 60 18.55 -9.48 -12.96
C PRO A 60 18.74 -8.28 -13.89
N LEU A 61 19.00 -7.10 -13.32
CA LEU A 61 19.13 -5.82 -14.04
C LEU A 61 20.21 -5.83 -15.13
N LEU A 62 21.19 -6.72 -14.98
CA LEU A 62 22.37 -6.80 -15.83
C LEU A 62 22.34 -8.09 -16.65
N PRO A 63 22.82 -8.05 -17.91
CA PRO A 63 23.02 -9.27 -18.68
C PRO A 63 24.03 -10.20 -17.97
N PRO A 64 23.96 -11.51 -18.23
CA PRO A 64 24.95 -12.46 -17.72
C PRO A 64 26.37 -12.03 -18.10
N MET A 65 27.27 -12.01 -17.12
CA MET A 65 28.68 -11.72 -17.33
C MET A 65 29.40 -13.01 -17.76
N PRO A 66 30.31 -12.97 -18.75
CA PRO A 66 31.09 -14.14 -19.12
C PRO A 66 32.01 -14.55 -17.96
N VAL A 67 31.82 -15.76 -17.45
CA VAL A 67 32.69 -16.38 -16.44
C VAL A 67 33.66 -17.33 -17.13
N PRO A 68 34.96 -17.33 -16.76
CA PRO A 68 35.90 -18.33 -17.26
C PRO A 68 35.43 -19.74 -16.87
N GLY A 69 35.41 -20.65 -17.85
CA GLY A 69 35.10 -22.05 -17.59
C GLY A 69 36.26 -22.77 -16.88
N PRO A 70 35.98 -23.91 -16.22
CA PRO A 70 37.03 -24.76 -15.65
C PRO A 70 37.98 -25.28 -16.76
N PRO A 71 39.23 -25.61 -16.43
CA PRO A 71 40.19 -26.18 -17.38
C PRO A 71 39.64 -27.45 -18.04
N LYS A 72 39.71 -27.52 -19.38
CA LYS A 72 39.20 -28.66 -20.16
C LYS A 72 39.96 -29.95 -19.92
N ASP A 73 41.18 -29.84 -19.41
CA ASP A 73 42.09 -30.97 -19.17
C ASP A 73 41.91 -31.61 -17.79
N GLN A 74 41.00 -31.06 -16.97
CA GLN A 74 40.71 -31.64 -15.66
C GLN A 74 39.66 -32.75 -15.81
N PRO A 75 39.98 -34.01 -15.45
CA PRO A 75 38.97 -35.06 -15.42
C PRO A 75 37.89 -34.67 -14.40
N LEU A 76 36.63 -34.71 -14.84
CA LEU A 76 35.49 -34.53 -13.96
C LEU A 76 35.54 -35.61 -12.88
N PRO A 77 35.54 -35.26 -11.58
CA PRO A 77 35.52 -36.26 -10.52
C PRO A 77 34.35 -37.25 -10.73
N GLY A 78 34.67 -38.50 -11.02
CA GLY A 78 33.68 -39.56 -11.28
C GLY A 78 33.36 -39.90 -12.75
N LEU A 79 33.98 -39.23 -13.73
CA LEU A 79 33.81 -39.52 -15.17
C LEU A 79 35.14 -39.94 -15.79
N ASN A 80 35.49 -41.23 -15.68
CA ASN A 80 36.61 -41.81 -16.43
C ASN A 80 36.16 -42.08 -17.87
N GLN A 81 36.83 -41.46 -18.85
CA GLN A 81 36.54 -41.59 -20.28
C GLN A 81 37.27 -42.78 -20.92
N ASP A 82 37.09 -43.99 -20.40
CA ASP A 82 37.61 -45.17 -21.10
C ASP A 82 36.66 -45.54 -22.25
N SER A 83 37.03 -45.14 -23.47
CA SER A 83 36.35 -45.60 -24.68
C SER A 83 36.73 -47.07 -24.95
N PRO A 84 35.77 -47.99 -25.15
CA PRO A 84 36.10 -49.39 -25.41
C PRO A 84 36.73 -49.53 -26.82
N LYS A 85 37.95 -50.08 -26.86
CA LYS A 85 38.65 -50.43 -28.10
C LYS A 85 37.92 -51.58 -28.80
N PRO A 86 37.52 -51.46 -30.08
CA PRO A 86 36.83 -52.55 -30.78
C PRO A 86 37.80 -53.74 -30.97
N PRO A 87 37.30 -54.99 -30.84
CA PRO A 87 38.14 -56.18 -30.94
C PRO A 87 38.66 -56.36 -32.38
N PRO A 88 39.88 -56.92 -32.56
CA PRO A 88 40.47 -57.12 -33.87
C PRO A 88 39.68 -58.15 -34.67
N LYS A 89 39.33 -57.78 -35.91
CA LYS A 89 38.70 -58.67 -36.90
C LYS A 89 39.75 -59.71 -37.32
N ARG A 90 39.47 -61.00 -37.12
CA ARG A 90 40.28 -62.08 -37.70
C ARG A 90 39.72 -62.41 -39.08
N ASP A 91 40.61 -62.40 -40.07
CA ASP A 91 40.39 -62.96 -41.41
C ASP A 91 40.52 -64.49 -41.39
#